data_AF-A0A3C0G096-F1
#
_entry.id   AF-A0A3C0G096-F1
#
_cell.length_a   1.000
_cell.length_b   1.000
_cell.length_c   1.000
_cell.angle_alpha   90.00
_cell.angle_beta   90.00
_cell.angle_gamma   90.00
#
_symmetry.space_group_name_H-M   'P 1'
#
loop_
_entity.id
_entity.type
_entity.pdbx_description
1 polymer ?
#
loop_
_entity_poly.entity_id
_entity_poly.type
_entity_poly.pdbx_seq_one_letter_code
_entity_poly.pdbx_strand_id
1 'polypeptide(L)'
;AKSGFTDVVLNTSSHPTPDSASDIVYLKNASKNQLTNLYPLGNLTVKGEGEVLAEIYDMKNAGALGFYDYKGPMGNANLLKIALQYAQNFEGMVFSFPLDKSISGKGIVNEGITST
;
A
#
# COMPACT_ATOMS: atom_id res chain seq x y z
N ALA A 1 -17.77 6.17 -10.62
CA ALA A 1 -19.14 6.64 -10.92
C ALA A 1 -19.79 5.89 -12.09
N LYS A 2 -19.32 6.04 -13.34
CA LYS A 2 -20.04 5.52 -14.52
C LYS A 2 -20.24 3.99 -14.55
N SER A 3 -19.36 3.22 -13.90
CA SER A 3 -19.45 1.76 -13.82
C SER A 3 -20.10 1.23 -12.52
N GLY A 4 -20.73 2.10 -11.73
CA GLY A 4 -21.45 1.71 -10.50
C GLY A 4 -20.64 1.69 -9.20
N PHE A 5 -19.31 1.82 -9.25
CA PHE A 5 -18.50 1.92 -8.02
C PHE A 5 -18.71 3.25 -7.29
N THR A 6 -19.10 3.16 -6.01
CA THR A 6 -19.33 4.27 -5.09
C THR A 6 -18.10 4.59 -4.25
N ASP A 7 -17.27 3.59 -3.98
CA ASP A 7 -16.10 3.68 -3.10
C ASP A 7 -14.92 2.97 -3.78
N VAL A 8 -13.75 3.61 -3.79
CA VAL A 8 -12.53 3.04 -4.37
C VAL A 8 -11.34 3.26 -3.46
N VAL A 9 -10.46 2.26 -3.43
CA VAL A 9 -9.17 2.36 -2.72
C VAL A 9 -8.10 2.79 -3.72
N LEU A 10 -7.34 3.82 -3.38
CA LEU A 10 -6.20 4.27 -4.19
C LEU A 10 -4.93 3.62 -3.67
N ASN A 11 -4.28 2.83 -4.54
CA ASN A 11 -2.98 2.24 -4.27
C ASN A 11 -1.85 3.28 -4.29
N THR A 12 -0.74 2.93 -3.66
CA THR A 12 0.48 3.74 -3.51
C THR A 12 1.37 3.74 -4.76
N SER A 13 0.77 3.87 -5.94
CA SER A 13 1.47 3.84 -7.24
C SER A 13 1.70 5.21 -7.86
N SER A 14 1.33 6.29 -7.18
CA SER A 14 1.48 7.66 -7.67
C SER A 14 2.92 8.16 -7.57
N HIS A 15 3.21 9.25 -8.29
CA HIS A 15 4.48 9.96 -8.20
C HIS A 15 4.20 11.45 -7.94
N PRO A 16 4.58 12.02 -6.78
CA PRO A 16 5.19 11.33 -5.63
C PRO A 16 4.27 10.25 -5.01
N THR A 17 4.87 9.30 -4.31
CA THR A 17 4.14 8.23 -3.59
C THR A 17 3.66 8.74 -2.24
N PRO A 18 2.50 8.30 -1.71
CA PRO A 18 1.97 8.85 -0.47
C PRO A 18 2.62 8.19 0.75
N ASP A 19 3.78 8.67 1.16
CA ASP A 19 4.52 8.19 2.34
C ASP A 19 4.48 9.16 3.53
N SER A 20 3.74 10.28 3.42
CA SER A 20 3.53 11.24 4.50
C SER A 20 2.05 11.56 4.76
N ALA A 21 1.75 12.11 5.94
CA ALA A 21 0.41 12.58 6.28
C ALA A 21 -0.09 13.68 5.31
N SER A 22 0.81 14.53 4.82
CA SER A 22 0.50 15.59 3.86
C SER A 22 -0.02 15.03 2.54
N ASP A 23 0.57 13.93 2.06
CA ASP A 23 0.13 13.27 0.82
C ASP A 23 -1.28 12.69 0.97
N ILE A 24 -1.57 12.07 2.11
CA ILE A 24 -2.91 11.55 2.42
C ILE A 24 -3.94 12.67 2.45
N VAL A 25 -3.64 13.78 3.13
CA VAL A 25 -4.52 14.96 3.16
C VAL A 25 -4.73 15.52 1.75
N TYR A 26 -3.67 15.62 0.95
CA TYR A 26 -3.75 16.08 -0.42
C TYR A 26 -4.68 15.17 -1.26
N LEU A 27 -4.49 13.85 -1.22
CA LEU A 27 -5.30 12.90 -1.98
C LEU A 27 -6.78 12.99 -1.60
N LYS A 28 -7.09 13.06 -0.31
CA LYS A 28 -8.47 13.21 0.18
C LYS A 28 -9.08 14.55 -0.26
N ASN A 29 -8.29 15.61 -0.25
CA ASN A 29 -8.72 16.93 -0.73
C ASN A 29 -8.96 16.94 -2.24
N ALA A 30 -8.10 16.28 -3.02
CA ALA A 30 -8.22 16.18 -4.47
C ALA A 30 -9.47 15.39 -4.90
N SER A 31 -9.92 14.42 -4.09
CA SER A 31 -11.17 13.69 -4.32
C SER A 31 -12.42 14.40 -3.80
N LYS A 32 -12.31 15.58 -3.19
CA LYS A 32 -13.50 16.32 -2.71
C LYS A 32 -14.43 16.61 -3.88
N ASN A 33 -15.73 16.56 -3.61
CA ASN A 33 -16.82 16.82 -4.56
C ASN A 33 -16.91 15.82 -5.73
N GLN A 34 -16.20 14.70 -5.66
CA GLN A 34 -16.41 13.58 -6.58
C GLN A 34 -17.57 12.71 -6.12
N LEU A 35 -18.30 12.12 -7.08
CA LEU A 35 -19.41 11.19 -6.81
C LEU A 35 -18.97 9.86 -6.19
N THR A 36 -17.72 9.47 -6.41
CA THR A 36 -17.13 8.24 -5.88
C THR A 36 -16.17 8.62 -4.77
N ASN A 37 -16.32 8.03 -3.59
CA ASN A 37 -15.43 8.23 -2.45
C ASN A 37 -14.07 7.58 -2.74
N LEU A 38 -13.00 8.30 -2.43
CA LEU A 38 -11.63 7.82 -2.53
C LEU A 38 -11.08 7.53 -1.13
N TYR A 39 -10.54 6.33 -0.95
CA TYR A 39 -9.85 5.91 0.27
C TYR A 39 -8.38 5.66 -0.06
N PRO A 40 -7.47 6.61 0.23
CA PRO A 40 -6.06 6.42 -0.09
C PRO A 40 -5.41 5.41 0.86
N LEU A 41 -4.54 4.57 0.30
CA LEU A 41 -3.52 3.87 1.07
C LEU A 41 -2.29 4.79 1.20
N GLY A 42 -1.59 4.66 2.32
CA GLY A 42 -0.23 5.21 2.49
C GLY A 42 0.82 4.13 2.21
N ASN A 43 2.04 4.51 1.89
CA ASN A 43 3.13 3.53 1.80
C ASN A 43 3.40 2.92 3.17
N LEU A 44 3.83 1.66 3.18
CA LEU A 44 4.30 1.03 4.41
C LEU A 44 5.70 1.54 4.76
N THR A 45 6.53 1.75 3.73
CA THR A 45 7.90 2.22 3.85
C THR A 45 8.11 3.56 3.17
N VAL A 46 9.13 4.31 3.60
CA VAL A 46 9.52 5.56 2.95
C VAL A 46 9.77 5.29 1.46
N LYS A 47 9.11 6.07 0.61
CA LYS A 47 9.09 5.93 -0.86
C LYS A 47 8.66 4.57 -1.41
N GLY A 48 8.17 3.65 -0.56
CA GLY A 48 7.86 2.28 -0.94
C GLY A 48 9.08 1.40 -1.23
N GLU A 49 10.25 1.74 -0.67
CA GLU A 49 11.52 1.06 -0.97
C GLU A 49 11.71 -0.27 -0.22
N GLY A 50 10.91 -0.55 0.82
CA GLY A 50 11.02 -1.80 1.58
C GLY A 50 12.12 -1.80 2.65
N GLU A 51 12.69 -0.63 2.97
CA GLU A 51 13.86 -0.49 3.85
C GLU A 51 13.50 0.01 5.27
N VAL A 52 12.75 1.11 5.36
CA VAL A 52 12.38 1.76 6.63
C VAL A 52 10.90 2.14 6.63
N LEU A 53 10.20 1.97 7.76
CA LEU A 53 8.79 2.34 7.88
C LEU A 53 8.59 3.84 7.64
N ALA A 54 7.50 4.16 6.95
CA ALA A 54 7.00 5.53 6.85
C ALA A 54 6.34 5.97 8.17
N GLU A 55 5.92 7.24 8.26
CA GLU A 55 5.17 7.80 9.39
C GLU A 55 3.71 7.30 9.39
N ILE A 56 3.53 5.97 9.49
CA ILE A 56 2.24 5.29 9.26
C ILE A 56 1.16 5.69 10.29
N TYR A 57 1.55 6.04 11.52
CA TYR A 57 0.61 6.53 12.52
C TYR A 57 0.02 7.90 12.12
N ASP A 58 0.86 8.82 11.65
CA ASP A 58 0.41 10.14 11.21
C ASP A 58 -0.45 10.04 9.94
N MET A 59 -0.09 9.14 9.04
CA MET A 59 -0.93 8.81 7.89
C MET A 59 -2.29 8.21 8.28
N LYS A 60 -2.37 7.36 9.32
CA LYS A 60 -3.66 6.88 9.87
C LYS A 60 -4.50 8.06 10.35
N ASN A 61 -3.91 8.98 11.10
CA ASN A 61 -4.60 10.16 11.62
C ASN A 61 -5.06 11.12 10.52
N ALA A 62 -4.30 11.24 9.43
CA ALA A 62 -4.72 11.95 8.21
C ALA A 62 -5.87 11.24 7.45
N GLY A 63 -6.07 9.96 7.74
CA GLY A 63 -7.18 9.14 7.25
C GLY A 63 -6.80 8.23 6.08
N ALA A 64 -5.58 7.70 6.08
CA ALA A 64 -5.22 6.56 5.26
C ALA A 64 -6.04 5.34 5.69
N LEU A 65 -6.54 4.57 4.72
CA LEU A 65 -7.29 3.33 4.98
C LEU A 65 -6.39 2.22 5.53
N GLY A 66 -5.15 2.17 5.04
CA GLY A 66 -4.13 1.20 5.41
C GLY A 66 -2.81 1.48 4.71
N PHE A 67 -1.85 0.59 4.87
CA PHE A 67 -0.47 0.76 4.46
C PHE A 67 -0.02 -0.32 3.50
N TYR A 68 0.54 0.06 2.35
CA TYR A 68 0.94 -0.88 1.32
C TYR A 68 2.09 -0.33 0.48
N ASP A 69 3.14 -1.12 0.28
CA ASP A 69 4.12 -0.86 -0.77
C ASP A 69 3.65 -1.56 -2.05
N TYR A 70 2.93 -0.83 -2.90
CA TYR A 70 2.15 -1.41 -3.98
C TYR A 70 2.99 -2.26 -4.93
N LYS A 71 2.68 -3.56 -4.99
CA LYS A 71 3.43 -4.57 -5.78
C LYS A 71 4.94 -4.61 -5.45
N GLY A 72 5.34 -4.06 -4.30
CA GLY A 72 6.69 -4.11 -3.75
C GLY A 72 6.85 -5.36 -2.88
N PRO A 73 7.63 -6.37 -3.32
CA PRO A 73 7.89 -7.55 -2.51
C PRO A 73 8.80 -7.16 -1.33
N MET A 74 8.42 -7.53 -0.11
CA MET A 74 9.21 -7.22 1.07
C MET A 74 10.29 -8.27 1.29
N GLY A 75 11.54 -7.91 1.03
CA GLY A 75 12.68 -8.83 1.21
C GLY A 75 13.01 -9.13 2.67
N ASN A 76 12.70 -8.19 3.58
CA ASN A 76 12.98 -8.33 5.00
C ASN A 76 11.70 -8.66 5.80
N ALA A 77 11.50 -9.94 6.11
CA ALA A 77 10.36 -10.38 6.92
C ALA A 77 10.30 -9.74 8.33
N ASN A 78 11.45 -9.33 8.88
CA ASN A 78 11.49 -8.64 10.17
C ASN A 78 10.88 -7.23 10.07
N LEU A 79 11.02 -6.54 8.94
CA LEU A 79 10.37 -5.24 8.71
C LEU A 79 8.85 -5.38 8.72
N LEU A 80 8.30 -6.40 8.04
CA LEU A 80 6.87 -6.70 8.07
C LEU A 80 6.38 -6.95 9.50
N LYS A 81 7.12 -7.76 10.26
CA LYS A 81 6.81 -8.07 11.66
C LYS A 81 6.74 -6.79 12.49
N ILE A 82 7.75 -5.92 12.39
CA ILE A 82 7.78 -4.63 13.09
C ILE A 82 6.59 -3.77 12.68
N ALA A 83 6.27 -3.73 11.38
CA ALA A 83 5.14 -2.96 10.87
C ALA A 83 3.80 -3.45 11.46
N LEU A 84 3.58 -4.76 11.49
CA LEU A 84 2.38 -5.37 12.08
C LEU A 84 2.28 -5.11 13.59
N GLN A 85 3.39 -5.26 14.33
CA GLN A 85 3.45 -4.96 15.76
C GLN A 85 3.18 -3.49 16.05
N TYR A 86 3.71 -2.58 15.24
CA TYR A 86 3.48 -1.16 15.39
C TYR A 86 2.03 -0.78 15.06
N ALA A 87 1.52 -1.27 13.94
CA ALA A 87 0.15 -1.04 13.47
C ALA A 87 -0.92 -1.56 14.42
N GLN A 88 -0.65 -2.66 15.15
CA GLN A 88 -1.57 -3.22 16.14
C GLN A 88 -1.98 -2.20 17.20
N ASN A 89 -1.09 -1.29 17.60
CA ASN A 89 -1.36 -0.31 18.67
C ASN A 89 -2.41 0.74 18.30
N PHE A 90 -2.74 0.89 17.01
CA PHE A 90 -3.67 1.90 16.51
C PHE A 90 -4.67 1.35 15.49
N GLU A 91 -4.85 0.03 15.46
CA GLU A 91 -5.74 -0.66 14.50
C GLU A 91 -5.42 -0.27 13.03
N GLY A 92 -4.11 -0.23 12.73
CA GLY A 92 -3.60 -0.03 11.39
C GLY A 92 -3.73 -1.29 10.53
N MET A 93 -4.24 -1.14 9.31
CA MET A 93 -4.31 -2.23 8.34
C MET A 93 -3.05 -2.24 7.49
N VAL A 94 -2.31 -3.35 7.50
CA VAL A 94 -1.11 -3.55 6.66
C VAL A 94 -1.43 -4.52 5.54
N PHE A 95 -1.17 -4.11 4.31
CA PHE A 95 -1.26 -4.95 3.12
C PHE A 95 0.14 -5.46 2.76
N SER A 96 0.22 -6.70 2.32
CA SER A 96 1.45 -7.31 1.81
C SER A 96 1.26 -7.69 0.35
N PHE A 97 2.31 -7.53 -0.46
CA PHE A 97 2.42 -8.21 -1.74
C PHE A 97 3.19 -9.51 -1.51
N PRO A 98 2.51 -10.67 -1.40
CA PRO A 98 3.12 -11.93 -1.01
C PRO A 98 3.90 -12.51 -2.20
N LEU A 99 5.05 -11.93 -2.49
CA LEU A 99 6.00 -12.42 -3.47
C LEU A 99 7.36 -12.58 -2.79
N ASP A 100 7.91 -13.78 -2.83
CA ASP A 100 9.29 -14.02 -2.42
C ASP A 100 10.19 -14.05 -3.65
N LYS A 101 11.08 -13.05 -3.79
CA LYS A 101 12.01 -12.94 -4.92
C LYS A 101 13.04 -14.08 -4.95
N SER A 102 13.31 -14.74 -3.81
CA SER A 102 14.21 -15.89 -3.76
C SER A 102 13.60 -17.15 -4.37
N ILE A 103 12.27 -17.22 -4.44
CA ILE A 103 11.52 -18.38 -4.93
C ILE A 103 10.93 -18.10 -6.32
N SER A 104 10.53 -16.86 -6.63
CA SER A 104 9.81 -16.52 -7.85
C SER A 104 10.62 -16.72 -9.15
N GLY A 105 11.95 -16.76 -9.06
CA GLY A 105 12.82 -16.85 -10.22
C GLY A 105 12.53 -15.74 -11.25
N LYS A 106 12.64 -16.09 -12.55
CA LYS A 106 12.32 -15.20 -13.68
C LYS A 106 10.99 -15.58 -14.36
N GLY A 107 10.21 -16.48 -13.76
CA GLY A 107 8.95 -16.97 -14.33
C GLY A 107 7.92 -15.86 -14.42
N ILE A 108 7.26 -15.72 -15.56
CA ILE A 108 6.17 -14.75 -15.79
C ILE A 108 4.79 -15.44 -15.71
N VAL A 109 4.77 -16.77 -15.75
CA VAL A 109 3.60 -17.64 -15.70
C VAL A 109 3.88 -18.84 -14.80
N ASN A 110 2.82 -19.47 -14.28
CA ASN A 110 2.94 -20.69 -13.50
C ASN A 110 3.56 -21.81 -14.36
N GLU A 111 4.41 -22.62 -13.74
CA GLU A 111 4.89 -23.84 -14.37
C GLU A 111 3.72 -24.81 -14.58
N GLY A 112 3.58 -25.31 -15.81
CA GLY A 112 2.55 -26.25 -16.20
C GLY A 112 2.82 -26.78 -17.60
N ILE A 113 2.25 -27.93 -17.94
CA ILE A 113 2.45 -28.61 -19.23
C ILE A 113 2.16 -27.68 -20.41
N THR A 114 1.18 -26.78 -20.27
CA THR A 114 0.77 -25.80 -21.28
C THR A 114 1.64 -24.53 -21.29
N SER A 115 2.54 -24.37 -20.33
CA SER A 115 3.39 -23.18 -20.12
C SER A 115 4.90 -23.50 -20.16
N THR A 116 5.26 -24.70 -20.64
CA THR A 116 6.63 -25.12 -21.00
C THR A 116 6.74 -25.21 -22.52
#